data_AF-A0A956J6B4-F1
#
_entry.id   AF-A0A956J6B4-F1
#
_cell.length_a   1.000
_cell.length_b   1.000
_cell.length_c   1.000
_cell.angle_alpha   90.00
_cell.angle_beta   90.00
_cell.angle_gamma   90.00
#
_symmetry.space_group_name_H-M   'P 1'
#
loop_
_entity.id
_entity.type
_entity.pdbx_description
1 polymer ?
#
loop_
_entity_poly.entity_id
_entity_poly.type
_entity_poly.pdbx_seq_one_letter_code
_entity_poly.pdbx_strand_id
1 'polypeptide(L)'
;MRKFFEYFVAGGAIYVVMAACSSAGSSGSPHHGPGGGGSGGSLTDPVPNATANESGSRLRANYYAGQDGSRQFVGWHDTQRNEDCTMRNTKEGPRCLPVLAAADIVDWDSNEYSDPECTVVAYNARSYRCEGTVYLVEGSTDECRANDALPSDTDFRVWQMDQLQQPTIYQISYDTDRCQPKALEQGRDYFVKGPEVPLTDFAGATVLRE
;
A
#
# COMPACT_ATOMS: atom_id res chain seq x y z
N MET A 1 -28.99 18.89 34.26
CA MET A 1 -28.92 17.85 35.31
C MET A 1 -27.75 16.95 34.98
N ARG A 2 -26.69 16.99 35.80
CA ARG A 2 -25.44 16.24 35.65
C ARG A 2 -25.64 14.84 36.22
N LYS A 3 -25.34 13.78 35.47
CA LYS A 3 -25.21 12.42 36.02
C LYS A 3 -23.75 12.00 35.93
N PHE A 4 -23.15 11.91 37.12
CA PHE A 4 -21.93 11.17 37.42
C PHE A 4 -22.13 9.71 37.03
N PHE A 5 -21.17 9.11 36.33
CA PHE A 5 -21.07 7.66 36.21
C PHE A 5 -19.68 7.24 36.69
N GLU A 6 -19.70 6.35 37.69
CA GLU A 6 -18.58 5.87 38.47
C GLU A 6 -17.73 4.89 37.66
N TYR A 7 -16.41 5.09 37.72
CA TYR A 7 -15.39 4.17 37.23
C TYR A 7 -15.22 3.02 38.24
N PHE A 8 -15.61 1.80 37.87
CA PHE A 8 -15.15 0.60 38.57
C PHE A 8 -13.80 0.17 38.00
N VAL A 9 -12.75 0.34 38.81
CA VAL A 9 -11.41 -0.22 38.57
C VAL A 9 -11.42 -1.66 39.05
N ALA A 10 -11.63 -2.62 38.15
CA ALA A 10 -11.40 -4.03 38.43
C ALA A 10 -9.99 -4.41 37.92
N GLY A 11 -9.04 -4.51 38.85
CA GLY A 11 -7.68 -4.96 38.57
C GLY A 11 -7.65 -6.45 38.24
N GLY A 12 -7.39 -6.79 36.97
CA GLY A 12 -7.07 -8.14 36.53
C GLY A 12 -5.55 -8.33 36.49
N ALA A 13 -5.03 -9.29 37.26
CA ALA A 13 -3.64 -9.71 37.20
C ALA A 13 -3.34 -10.39 35.86
N ILE A 14 -2.49 -9.78 35.03
CA ILE A 14 -2.01 -10.36 33.78
C ILE A 14 -0.84 -11.29 34.12
N TYR A 15 -1.05 -12.60 33.95
CA TYR A 15 0.02 -13.59 33.97
C TYR A 15 0.69 -13.62 32.58
N VAL A 16 1.93 -13.16 32.51
CA VAL A 16 2.78 -13.29 31.32
C VAL A 16 3.40 -14.69 31.34
N VAL A 17 2.89 -15.59 30.50
CA VAL A 17 3.55 -16.88 30.23
C VAL A 17 4.62 -16.64 29.17
N MET A 18 5.87 -16.53 29.61
CA MET A 18 7.04 -16.53 28.74
C MET A 18 7.20 -17.93 28.11
N ALA A 19 6.69 -18.13 26.90
CA ALA A 19 7.00 -19.30 26.09
C ALA A 19 8.42 -19.16 25.54
N ALA A 20 9.37 -19.87 26.15
CA ALA A 20 10.73 -19.99 25.65
C ALA A 20 10.73 -20.88 24.38
N CYS A 21 10.88 -20.26 23.21
CA CYS A 21 11.21 -20.99 21.99
C CYS A 21 12.68 -21.42 22.07
N SER A 22 12.90 -22.71 22.35
CA SER A 22 14.17 -23.40 22.16
C SER A 22 14.51 -23.44 20.67
N SER A 23 15.44 -22.60 20.25
CA SER A 23 16.06 -22.66 18.92
C SER A 23 16.91 -23.94 18.83
N ALA A 24 16.39 -24.94 18.11
CA ALA A 24 17.16 -26.11 17.70
C ALA A 24 18.30 -25.64 16.78
N GLY A 25 19.55 -25.91 17.21
CA GLY A 25 20.76 -25.58 16.47
C GLY A 25 20.80 -26.32 15.13
N SER A 26 20.91 -25.55 14.05
CA SER A 26 21.34 -26.07 12.75
C SER A 26 22.86 -26.18 12.77
N SER A 27 23.35 -27.41 12.80
CA SER A 27 24.75 -27.77 12.63
C SER A 27 25.23 -27.39 11.23
N GLY A 28 25.90 -26.24 11.12
CA GLY A 28 26.61 -25.84 9.92
C GLY A 28 27.81 -26.75 9.66
N SER A 29 27.80 -27.45 8.52
CA SER A 29 28.97 -28.14 7.99
C SER A 29 30.01 -27.12 7.51
N PRO A 30 31.28 -27.22 7.94
CA PRO A 30 32.35 -26.36 7.43
C PRO A 30 32.72 -26.79 6.00
N HIS A 31 32.20 -26.08 5.00
CA HIS A 31 32.66 -26.23 3.62
C HIS A 31 33.91 -25.35 3.41
N HIS A 32 35.08 -25.95 3.55
CA HIS A 32 36.35 -25.39 3.07
C HIS A 32 36.40 -25.49 1.54
N GLY A 33 35.94 -24.44 0.86
CA GLY A 33 36.20 -24.24 -0.56
C GLY A 33 37.62 -23.72 -0.79
N PRO A 34 38.35 -24.17 -1.82
CA PRO A 34 39.69 -23.71 -2.13
C PRO A 34 39.68 -22.22 -2.51
N GLY A 35 40.49 -21.44 -1.80
CA GLY A 35 40.68 -20.00 -2.03
C GLY A 35 41.20 -19.72 -3.44
N GLY A 36 40.30 -19.27 -4.31
CA GLY A 36 40.65 -18.65 -5.58
C GLY A 36 41.10 -17.22 -5.33
N GLY A 37 42.39 -16.94 -5.48
CA GLY A 37 42.95 -15.59 -5.50
C GLY A 37 42.44 -14.80 -6.69
N GLY A 38 41.28 -14.18 -6.54
CA GLY A 38 40.76 -13.19 -7.49
C GLY A 38 41.56 -11.90 -7.37
N SER A 39 42.22 -11.50 -8.45
CA SER A 39 42.89 -10.21 -8.57
C SER A 39 41.95 -9.08 -8.12
N GLY A 40 42.43 -8.25 -7.20
CA GLY A 40 41.77 -7.03 -6.73
C GLY A 40 41.58 -6.02 -7.86
N GLY A 41 40.59 -6.27 -8.72
CA GLY A 41 39.94 -5.22 -9.46
C GLY A 41 39.30 -4.28 -8.45
N SER A 42 39.65 -3.00 -8.55
CA SER A 42 39.18 -1.98 -7.62
C SER A 42 37.65 -1.96 -7.61
N LEU A 43 37.04 -2.47 -6.53
CA LEU A 43 35.59 -2.40 -6.28
C LEU A 43 35.07 -0.96 -6.16
N THR A 44 35.94 0.03 -6.33
CA THR A 44 35.64 1.45 -6.31
C THR A 44 35.59 2.07 -7.69
N ASP A 45 35.80 1.32 -8.77
CA ASP A 45 35.62 1.88 -10.11
C ASP A 45 34.15 2.28 -10.27
N PRO A 46 33.85 3.58 -10.47
CA PRO A 46 32.48 4.06 -10.53
C PRO A 46 31.78 3.36 -11.70
N VAL A 47 30.66 2.70 -11.40
CA VAL A 47 29.78 2.16 -12.43
C VAL A 47 29.43 3.33 -13.36
N PRO A 48 29.75 3.25 -14.66
CA PRO A 48 29.41 4.29 -15.61
C PRO A 48 27.93 4.63 -15.44
N ASN A 49 27.59 5.93 -15.43
CA ASN A 49 26.21 6.38 -15.26
C ASN A 49 25.30 5.54 -16.16
N ALA A 50 24.52 4.64 -15.55
CA ALA A 50 23.59 3.81 -16.28
C ALA A 50 22.62 4.76 -16.98
N THR A 51 22.69 4.82 -18.31
CA THR A 51 21.82 5.65 -19.15
C THR A 51 20.39 5.12 -19.21
N ALA A 52 20.02 4.19 -18.32
CA ALA A 52 18.68 3.61 -18.21
C ALA A 52 17.59 4.65 -17.89
N ASN A 53 17.95 5.84 -17.39
CA ASN A 53 17.05 6.99 -17.29
C ASN A 53 17.20 7.88 -18.53
N GLU A 54 16.70 7.44 -19.68
CA GLU A 54 16.59 8.33 -20.84
C GLU A 54 15.62 9.48 -20.50
N SER A 55 16.17 10.68 -20.40
CA SER A 55 15.38 11.90 -20.21
C SER A 55 14.45 12.10 -21.40
N GLY A 56 13.15 11.95 -21.19
CA GLY A 56 12.13 12.12 -22.23
C GLY A 56 10.92 11.19 -22.09
N SER A 57 11.05 10.12 -21.31
CA SER A 57 9.91 9.26 -20.98
C SER A 57 9.00 9.91 -19.93
N ARG A 58 7.69 9.59 -20.00
CA ARG A 58 6.66 10.03 -19.04
C ARG A 58 7.01 9.69 -17.59
N LEU A 59 7.80 8.62 -17.39
CA LEU A 59 8.21 8.11 -16.09
C LEU A 59 9.61 8.59 -15.72
N ARG A 60 9.74 9.11 -14.50
CA ARG A 60 11.04 9.50 -13.92
C ARG A 60 11.30 8.71 -12.64
N ALA A 61 12.51 8.19 -12.49
CA ALA A 61 12.91 7.57 -11.23
C ALA A 61 13.21 8.64 -10.17
N ASN A 62 12.65 8.45 -8.98
CA ASN A 62 12.90 9.27 -7.79
C ASN A 62 14.02 8.64 -6.96
N TYR A 63 14.95 9.49 -6.49
CA TYR A 63 16.08 9.07 -5.67
C TYR A 63 16.22 9.98 -4.44
N TYR A 64 16.57 9.40 -3.29
CA TYR A 64 17.24 10.15 -2.24
C TYR A 64 18.68 10.41 -2.65
N ALA A 65 19.16 11.62 -2.39
CA ALA A 65 20.55 12.00 -2.62
C ALA A 65 21.25 12.18 -1.28
N GLY A 66 22.33 11.43 -1.06
CA GLY A 66 23.25 11.64 0.06
C GLY A 66 24.14 12.86 -0.16
N GLN A 67 24.67 13.44 0.92
CA GLN A 67 25.61 14.56 0.85
C GLN A 67 26.93 14.19 0.14
N ASP A 68 27.25 12.90 0.13
CA ASP A 68 28.39 12.30 -0.58
C ASP A 68 28.12 12.03 -2.07
N GLY A 69 26.93 12.39 -2.56
CA GLY A 69 26.52 12.14 -3.94
C GLY A 69 25.95 10.73 -4.18
N SER A 70 25.87 9.88 -3.14
CA SER A 70 25.18 8.59 -3.23
C SER A 70 23.69 8.79 -3.58
N ARG A 71 23.11 7.80 -4.26
CA ARG A 71 21.69 7.82 -4.65
C ARG A 71 21.00 6.54 -4.22
N GLN A 72 19.85 6.66 -3.58
CA GLN A 72 18.99 5.52 -3.24
C GLN A 72 17.67 5.64 -3.98
N PHE A 73 17.30 4.63 -4.76
CA PHE A 73 16.02 4.60 -5.46
C PHE A 73 14.85 4.54 -4.47
N VAL A 74 13.82 5.36 -4.70
CA VAL A 74 12.65 5.49 -3.79
C VAL A 74 11.35 5.12 -4.48
N GLY A 75 11.24 5.34 -5.80
CA GLY A 75 10.02 5.08 -6.55
C GLY A 75 10.05 5.75 -7.91
N TRP A 76 8.88 5.85 -8.53
CA TRP A 76 8.70 6.48 -9.84
C TRP A 76 7.76 7.68 -9.73
N HIS A 77 7.88 8.60 -10.67
CA HIS A 77 7.00 9.75 -10.83
C HIS A 77 6.46 9.78 -12.26
N ASP A 78 5.14 9.82 -12.40
CA ASP A 78 4.47 10.02 -13.68
C ASP A 78 4.30 11.51 -13.94
N THR A 79 5.14 12.05 -14.81
CA THR A 79 5.15 13.50 -15.11
C THR A 79 3.93 14.00 -15.86
N GLN A 80 3.18 13.12 -16.54
CA GLN A 80 1.98 13.52 -17.25
C GLN A 80 0.80 13.64 -16.28
N ARG A 81 0.72 12.76 -15.29
CA ARG A 81 -0.31 12.76 -14.24
C ARG A 81 0.09 13.58 -13.01
N ASN A 82 1.36 13.95 -12.92
CA ASN A 82 1.97 14.66 -11.79
C ASN A 82 1.74 13.92 -10.46
N GLU A 83 1.99 12.61 -10.45
CA GLU A 83 1.79 11.76 -9.27
C GLU A 83 2.94 10.76 -9.09
N ASP A 84 3.24 10.45 -7.83
CA ASP A 84 4.20 9.40 -7.48
C ASP A 84 3.53 8.02 -7.58
N CYS A 85 4.26 7.07 -8.16
CA CYS A 85 3.76 5.75 -8.49
C CYS A 85 4.80 4.66 -8.24
N THR A 86 4.32 3.42 -8.17
CA THR A 86 5.12 2.21 -8.04
C THR A 86 4.80 1.25 -9.17
N MET A 87 5.80 0.48 -9.60
CA MET A 87 5.60 -0.50 -10.65
C MET A 87 4.81 -1.68 -10.11
N ARG A 88 3.69 -1.98 -10.76
CA ARG A 88 2.86 -3.16 -10.52
C ARG A 88 2.79 -3.98 -11.80
N ASN A 89 2.97 -5.29 -11.69
CA ASN A 89 2.79 -6.18 -12.83
C ASN A 89 1.30 -6.36 -13.07
N THR A 90 0.81 -5.86 -14.20
CA THR A 90 -0.56 -6.09 -14.64
C THR A 90 -0.55 -7.14 -15.75
N LYS A 91 -1.73 -7.67 -16.10
CA LYS A 91 -1.92 -8.55 -17.26
C LYS A 91 -1.36 -8.00 -18.58
N GLU A 92 -1.37 -6.68 -18.75
CA GLU A 92 -0.82 -6.00 -19.93
C GLU A 92 0.67 -5.65 -19.82
N GLY A 93 1.31 -6.00 -18.69
CA GLY A 93 2.70 -5.68 -18.36
C GLY A 93 2.83 -4.70 -17.18
N PRO A 94 4.08 -4.33 -16.82
CA PRO A 94 4.32 -3.40 -15.72
C PRO A 94 3.71 -2.02 -15.98
N ARG A 95 2.92 -1.53 -15.03
CA ARG A 95 2.33 -0.18 -15.04
C ARG A 95 2.75 0.57 -13.79
N CYS A 96 2.93 1.89 -13.92
CA CYS A 96 3.16 2.76 -12.78
C CYS A 96 1.82 3.15 -12.15
N LEU A 97 1.45 2.47 -11.06
CA LEU A 97 0.20 2.72 -10.34
C LEU A 97 0.47 3.61 -9.12
N PRO A 98 -0.45 4.53 -8.76
CA PRO A 98 -0.26 5.47 -7.66
C PRO A 98 0.18 4.79 -6.35
N VAL A 99 1.16 5.36 -5.64
CA VAL A 99 1.65 4.81 -4.36
C VAL A 99 0.57 4.95 -3.28
N LEU A 100 -0.17 6.06 -3.29
CA LEU A 100 -1.29 6.31 -2.40
C LEU A 100 -2.57 5.72 -2.98
N ALA A 101 -2.56 4.41 -3.22
CA ALA A 101 -3.81 3.69 -3.36
C ALA A 101 -4.44 3.63 -1.97
N ALA A 102 -5.69 4.08 -1.85
CA ALA A 102 -6.51 3.93 -0.66
C ALA A 102 -6.47 2.49 -0.11
N ALA A 103 -6.17 1.50 -0.96
CA ALA A 103 -5.97 0.09 -0.59
C ALA A 103 -5.03 -0.17 0.60
N ASP A 104 -3.99 0.66 0.85
CA ASP A 104 -3.11 0.50 2.03
C ASP A 104 -3.72 1.08 3.32
N ILE A 105 -4.79 1.86 3.22
CA ILE A 105 -5.39 2.63 4.32
C ILE A 105 -6.86 2.23 4.57
N VAL A 106 -7.50 1.62 3.58
CA VAL A 106 -8.92 1.24 3.61
C VAL A 106 -9.09 -0.02 4.43
N ASP A 107 -9.94 0.09 5.45
CA ASP A 107 -10.42 -1.04 6.23
C ASP A 107 -11.44 -1.80 5.39
N TRP A 108 -11.03 -2.92 4.78
CA TRP A 108 -11.87 -3.72 3.88
C TRP A 108 -13.10 -4.31 4.58
N ASP A 109 -13.09 -4.37 5.91
CA ASP A 109 -14.20 -4.84 6.73
C ASP A 109 -15.13 -3.71 7.21
N SER A 110 -15.01 -2.51 6.63
CA SER A 110 -15.92 -1.41 6.94
C SER A 110 -17.31 -1.71 6.35
N ASN A 111 -18.21 -2.23 7.19
CA ASN A 111 -19.66 -2.25 6.96
C ASN A 111 -20.24 -0.82 6.98
N GLU A 112 -19.57 0.12 6.33
CA GLU A 112 -19.87 1.54 6.30
C GLU A 112 -20.38 1.91 4.90
N TYR A 113 -21.39 2.78 4.87
CA TYR A 113 -22.14 3.13 3.68
C TYR A 113 -22.39 4.62 3.62
N SER A 114 -22.54 5.15 2.41
CA SER A 114 -22.81 6.57 2.17
C SER A 114 -24.30 6.91 2.09
N ASP A 115 -25.17 5.90 2.03
CA ASP A 115 -26.62 6.02 1.86
C ASP A 115 -27.40 5.28 2.98
N PRO A 116 -28.62 5.76 3.33
CA PRO A 116 -29.45 5.18 4.38
C PRO A 116 -30.00 3.78 4.05
N GLU A 117 -29.92 3.35 2.79
CA GLU A 117 -30.28 2.00 2.37
C GLU A 117 -29.09 1.02 2.46
N CYS A 118 -27.90 1.49 2.84
CA CYS A 118 -26.67 0.71 2.91
C CYS A 118 -26.34 -0.02 1.59
N THR A 119 -26.46 0.69 0.46
CA THR A 119 -26.25 0.15 -0.89
C THR A 119 -24.94 0.61 -1.54
N VAL A 120 -24.36 1.72 -1.08
CA VAL A 120 -23.14 2.34 -1.60
C VAL A 120 -22.10 2.34 -0.50
N VAL A 121 -21.12 1.45 -0.61
CA VAL A 121 -20.02 1.30 0.34
C VAL A 121 -19.25 2.62 0.46
N ALA A 122 -19.02 3.04 1.70
CA ALA A 122 -18.15 4.15 2.05
C ALA A 122 -16.84 3.58 2.59
N TYR A 123 -15.74 4.00 2.00
CA TYR A 123 -14.40 3.59 2.40
C TYR A 123 -13.82 4.65 3.32
N ASN A 124 -13.46 4.27 4.55
CA ASN A 124 -12.73 5.18 5.43
C ASN A 124 -11.23 5.10 5.14
N ALA A 125 -10.56 6.25 5.22
CA ALA A 125 -9.12 6.33 5.27
C ALA A 125 -8.71 7.18 6.47
N ARG A 126 -7.53 6.92 7.05
CA ARG A 126 -6.92 7.88 7.95
C ARG A 126 -6.63 9.15 7.16
N SER A 127 -6.97 10.30 7.74
CA SER A 127 -6.65 11.61 7.16
C SER A 127 -5.14 11.82 7.18
N TYR A 128 -4.45 11.24 6.21
CA TYR A 128 -3.14 11.70 5.80
C TYR A 128 -3.41 12.89 4.89
N ARG A 129 -2.72 14.01 5.11
CA ARG A 129 -2.82 15.23 4.27
C ARG A 129 -2.23 14.97 2.89
N CYS A 130 -2.80 14.02 2.18
CA CYS A 130 -2.48 13.69 0.81
C CYS A 130 -3.16 14.76 -0.04
N GLU A 131 -2.39 15.76 -0.45
CA GLU A 131 -2.81 16.61 -1.56
C GLU A 131 -2.75 15.76 -2.84
N GLY A 132 -3.89 15.56 -3.50
CA GLY A 132 -3.94 14.83 -4.76
C GLY A 132 -5.21 13.99 -4.95
N THR A 133 -5.29 13.34 -6.10
CA THR A 133 -6.35 12.39 -6.42
C THR A 133 -6.11 11.09 -5.65
N VAL A 134 -7.15 10.61 -4.97
CA VAL A 134 -7.13 9.32 -4.28
C VAL A 134 -7.67 8.25 -5.22
N TYR A 135 -6.98 7.11 -5.29
CA TYR A 135 -7.40 5.97 -6.11
C TYR A 135 -7.62 4.75 -5.23
N LEU A 136 -8.62 3.92 -5.57
CA LEU A 136 -8.71 2.56 -5.09
C LEU A 136 -8.13 1.64 -6.15
N VAL A 137 -7.24 0.74 -5.75
CA VAL A 137 -6.66 -0.28 -6.63
C VAL A 137 -7.13 -1.63 -6.09
N GLU A 138 -8.02 -2.30 -6.80
CA GLU A 138 -8.43 -3.68 -6.47
C GLU A 138 -7.67 -4.62 -7.40
N GLY A 139 -6.99 -5.61 -6.83
CA GLY A 139 -6.45 -6.73 -7.58
C GLY A 139 -7.38 -7.92 -7.41
N SER A 140 -7.90 -8.48 -8.51
CA SER A 140 -8.53 -9.80 -8.44
C SER A 140 -7.44 -10.85 -8.52
N THR A 141 -7.15 -11.51 -7.40
CA THR A 141 -6.52 -12.82 -7.43
C THR A 141 -7.61 -13.83 -7.14
N ASP A 142 -7.94 -14.68 -8.11
CA ASP A 142 -8.87 -15.81 -7.88
C ASP A 142 -8.35 -16.80 -6.82
N GLU A 143 -7.10 -16.63 -6.36
CA GLU A 143 -6.49 -17.39 -5.27
C GLU A 143 -6.09 -16.46 -4.11
N CYS A 144 -6.77 -16.58 -2.96
CA CYS A 144 -6.33 -16.00 -1.69
C CYS A 144 -5.02 -16.67 -1.22
N ARG A 145 -3.87 -16.29 -1.81
CA ARG A 145 -2.55 -16.69 -1.30
C ARG A 145 -2.05 -15.64 -0.34
N ALA A 146 -2.32 -15.84 0.94
CA ALA A 146 -2.05 -14.91 2.03
C ALA A 146 -0.57 -14.49 2.21
N ASN A 147 0.39 -15.07 1.46
CA ASN A 147 1.83 -14.76 1.64
C ASN A 147 2.66 -14.75 0.34
N ASP A 148 2.06 -14.98 -0.83
CA ASP A 148 2.81 -14.99 -2.08
C ASP A 148 2.72 -13.61 -2.74
N ALA A 149 3.83 -13.12 -3.29
CA ALA A 149 3.82 -11.94 -4.16
C ALA A 149 2.68 -12.07 -5.17
N LEU A 150 1.86 -11.03 -5.32
CA LEU A 150 0.73 -11.03 -6.26
C LEU A 150 1.20 -11.56 -7.61
N PRO A 151 0.48 -12.54 -8.22
CA PRO A 151 0.84 -13.09 -9.52
C PRO A 151 1.11 -11.96 -10.52
N SER A 152 2.06 -12.16 -11.43
CA SER A 152 2.35 -11.17 -12.47
C SER A 152 1.17 -10.92 -13.44
N ASP A 153 0.10 -11.68 -13.31
CA ASP A 153 -1.12 -11.64 -14.13
C ASP A 153 -2.36 -11.20 -13.32
N THR A 154 -2.17 -10.48 -12.21
CA THR A 154 -3.31 -9.90 -11.47
C THR A 154 -4.06 -8.91 -12.35
N ASP A 155 -5.38 -9.10 -12.44
CA ASP A 155 -6.28 -8.15 -13.08
C ASP A 155 -6.52 -6.99 -12.11
N PHE A 156 -5.77 -5.92 -12.32
CA PHE A 156 -5.90 -4.71 -11.53
C PHE A 156 -6.98 -3.81 -12.13
N ARG A 157 -7.87 -3.35 -11.27
CA ARG A 157 -8.84 -2.31 -11.60
C ARG A 157 -8.57 -1.10 -10.71
N VAL A 158 -8.66 0.08 -11.28
CA VAL A 158 -8.35 1.33 -10.60
C VAL A 158 -9.57 2.22 -10.65
N TRP A 159 -10.00 2.76 -9.52
CA TRP A 159 -11.10 3.71 -9.45
C TRP A 159 -10.61 5.02 -8.87
N GLN A 160 -11.07 6.12 -9.43
CA GLN A 160 -10.97 7.41 -8.76
C GLN A 160 -11.91 7.42 -7.55
N MET A 161 -11.46 7.94 -6.43
CA MET A 161 -12.24 8.01 -5.20
C MET A 161 -12.76 9.43 -4.99
N ASP A 162 -14.05 9.55 -4.72
CA ASP A 162 -14.70 10.83 -4.43
C ASP A 162 -14.84 11.00 -2.92
N GLN A 163 -14.35 12.11 -2.38
CA GLN A 163 -14.46 12.40 -0.95
C GLN A 163 -15.91 12.68 -0.58
N LEU A 164 -16.42 11.94 0.39
CA LEU A 164 -17.76 12.08 0.92
C LEU A 164 -17.86 13.42 1.68
N GLN A 165 -18.71 14.32 1.19
CA GLN A 165 -18.92 15.65 1.78
C GLN A 165 -19.98 15.66 2.89
N GLN A 166 -20.62 14.53 3.16
CA GLN A 166 -21.75 14.45 4.09
C GLN A 166 -21.30 14.20 5.53
N PRO A 167 -21.98 14.76 6.55
CA PRO A 167 -21.57 14.64 7.95
C PRO A 167 -21.95 13.30 8.60
N THR A 168 -22.54 12.37 7.85
CA THR A 168 -23.08 11.11 8.36
C THR A 168 -22.83 10.02 7.34
N ILE A 169 -22.34 8.89 7.84
CA ILE A 169 -22.30 7.62 7.14
C ILE A 169 -23.36 6.70 7.75
N TYR A 170 -23.53 5.52 7.18
CA TYR A 170 -24.43 4.52 7.69
C TYR A 170 -23.70 3.21 7.93
N GLN A 171 -24.16 2.41 8.89
CA GLN A 171 -23.60 1.10 9.18
C GLN A 171 -24.73 0.10 9.40
N ILE A 172 -24.53 -1.14 8.93
CA ILE A 172 -25.45 -2.24 9.24
C ILE A 172 -25.22 -2.66 10.70
N SER A 173 -26.24 -2.48 11.53
CA SER A 173 -26.22 -2.93 12.93
C SER A 173 -26.40 -4.45 13.00
N TYR A 174 -25.42 -5.15 13.58
CA TYR A 174 -25.50 -6.62 13.77
C TYR A 174 -26.71 -7.08 14.58
N ASP A 175 -27.18 -6.26 15.52
CA ASP A 175 -28.31 -6.62 16.39
C ASP A 175 -29.67 -6.50 15.69
N THR A 176 -29.80 -5.55 14.77
CA THR A 176 -31.09 -5.21 14.17
C THR A 176 -31.19 -5.54 12.68
N ASP A 177 -30.07 -5.87 12.05
CA ASP A 177 -29.93 -6.02 10.60
C ASP A 177 -30.52 -4.83 9.83
N ARG A 178 -30.31 -3.63 10.39
CA ARG A 178 -30.78 -2.37 9.83
C ARG A 178 -29.62 -1.41 9.62
N CYS A 179 -29.72 -0.67 8.53
CA CYS A 179 -28.86 0.46 8.24
C CYS A 179 -29.16 1.60 9.24
N GLN A 180 -28.17 2.00 10.02
CA GLN A 180 -28.30 3.06 11.02
C GLN A 180 -27.29 4.17 10.77
N PRO A 181 -27.65 5.45 11.00
CA PRO A 181 -26.71 6.55 10.86
C PRO A 181 -25.60 6.44 11.90
N LYS A 182 -24.35 6.59 11.45
CA LYS A 182 -23.14 6.64 12.26
C LYS A 182 -22.46 8.00 12.00
N ALA A 183 -22.13 8.70 13.08
CA ALA A 183 -21.37 9.94 12.97
C ALA A 183 -19.95 9.67 12.45
N LEU A 184 -19.40 10.58 11.65
CA LEU A 184 -18.03 10.46 11.17
C LEU A 184 -17.04 10.43 12.34
N GLU A 185 -16.06 9.52 12.26
CA GLU A 185 -14.97 9.50 13.22
C GLU A 185 -14.03 10.70 12.99
N GLN A 186 -13.68 11.40 14.07
CA GLN A 186 -12.74 12.53 13.97
C GLN A 186 -11.38 12.06 13.45
N GLY A 187 -10.84 12.78 12.44
CA GLY A 187 -9.56 12.45 11.84
C GLY A 187 -9.60 11.34 10.78
N ARG A 188 -10.80 10.92 10.37
CA ARG A 188 -11.02 10.05 9.20
C ARG A 188 -11.58 10.86 8.04
N ASP A 189 -11.13 10.53 6.85
CA ASP A 189 -11.76 10.93 5.61
C ASP A 189 -12.55 9.74 5.07
N TYR A 190 -13.69 10.00 4.45
CA TYR A 190 -14.55 8.98 3.87
C TYR A 190 -14.66 9.20 2.37
N PHE A 191 -14.69 8.11 1.63
CA PHE A 191 -14.68 8.13 0.17
C PHE A 191 -15.73 7.16 -0.37
N VAL A 192 -16.22 7.45 -1.58
CA VAL A 192 -17.02 6.51 -2.37
C VAL A 192 -16.28 6.19 -3.66
N LYS A 193 -16.52 4.98 -4.19
CA LYS A 193 -15.97 4.56 -5.47
C LYS A 193 -16.56 5.42 -6.58
N GLY A 194 -15.71 6.19 -7.25
CA GLY A 194 -16.04 6.97 -8.42
C GLY A 194 -15.85 6.16 -9.72
N PRO A 195 -15.61 6.82 -10.86
CA PRO A 195 -15.41 6.13 -12.13
C PRO A 195 -14.13 5.29 -12.14
N GLU A 196 -14.19 4.18 -12.89
CA GLU A 196 -13.01 3.37 -13.18
C GLU A 196 -12.07 4.13 -14.12
N VAL A 197 -10.78 4.11 -13.80
CA VAL A 197 -9.69 4.69 -14.59
C VAL A 197 -9.02 3.55 -15.35
N PRO A 198 -9.02 3.57 -16.70
CA PRO A 198 -8.40 2.52 -17.50
C PRO A 198 -6.92 2.34 -17.18
N LEU A 199 -6.42 1.10 -17.14
CA LEU A 199 -4.98 0.83 -16.92
C LEU A 199 -4.08 1.47 -17.99
N THR A 200 -4.61 1.67 -19.20
CA THR A 200 -3.91 2.36 -20.30
C THR A 200 -3.65 3.83 -20.02
N ASP A 201 -4.37 4.44 -19.08
CA ASP A 201 -4.14 5.81 -18.67
C ASP A 201 -2.91 5.93 -17.77
N PHE A 202 -2.32 4.82 -17.32
CA PHE A 202 -1.10 4.77 -16.52
C PHE A 202 0.11 4.40 -17.39
N ALA A 203 1.26 5.01 -17.09
CA ALA A 203 2.46 4.77 -17.88
C ALA A 203 2.90 3.30 -17.78
N GLY A 204 3.17 2.69 -18.94
CA GLY A 204 3.76 1.35 -19.02
C GLY A 204 5.27 1.37 -18.95
N ALA A 205 5.86 0.30 -18.44
CA ALA A 205 7.30 0.06 -18.44
C ALA A 205 7.63 -1.30 -19.07
N THR A 206 8.82 -1.40 -19.66
CA THR A 206 9.36 -2.66 -20.18
C THR A 206 10.55 -3.07 -19.34
N VAL A 207 10.59 -4.34 -18.92
CA VAL A 207 11.74 -4.89 -18.20
C VAL A 207 12.84 -5.22 -19.21
N LEU A 208 13.94 -4.49 -19.15
CA LEU A 208 15.17 -4.85 -19.85
C LEU A 208 15.93 -5.86 -18.99
N ARG A 209 16.25 -7.03 -19.56
CA ARG A 209 17.14 -8.01 -18.95
C ARG A 209 18.50 -7.87 -19.62
N GLU A 210 19.52 -7.50 -18.85
CA GLU A 210 20.92 -7.53 -19.26
C GLU A 210 21.54 -8.92 -19.06
#